data_AF-A0A7K8XGQ9-F1
#
_entry.id   AF-A0A7K8XGQ9-F1
#
_cell.length_a   1.000
_cell.length_b   1.000
_cell.length_c   1.000
_cell.angle_alpha   90.00
_cell.angle_beta   90.00
_cell.angle_gamma   90.00
#
_symmetry.space_group_name_H-M   'P 1'
#
loop_
_entity.id
_entity.type
_entity.pdbx_description
1 polymer ?
#
loop_
_entity_poly.entity_id
_entity_poly.type
_entity_poly.pdbx_seq_one_letter_code
_entity_poly.pdbx_strand_id
1 'polypeptide(L)'
;KRTLLPLHRLEASAVIFPCRLAMQLPELRNMVLELLECIPPLLLLLLACGLDHILFTMLSIIQKHSFVQYSFHSSHHLAVHVTGTSLMAQLLRSTIGAFNTSSNTQMETSNLACLPQPQGMTRQQYVSSCLPMAILVLLCLAQVYTYRLRRAIAAFYFPKREKSRVLYFYNKLLRQRQNFVRRQQKRLARRARQTPALGTSPLEWCCQRWPRLRRWVRRRCRVCEAPETPRDRVCSVPTCQALFCGPCW
;
A
#
# COMPACT_ATOMS: atom_id res chain seq x y z
N LYS A 1 39.17 -12.23 29.02
CA LYS A 1 37.90 -12.81 28.52
C LYS A 1 37.44 -12.04 27.29
N ARG A 2 37.11 -12.68 26.17
CA ARG A 2 36.57 -11.99 24.97
C ARG A 2 35.06 -11.88 25.11
N THR A 3 34.53 -10.67 25.24
CA THR A 3 33.09 -10.40 25.34
C THR A 3 32.52 -10.05 23.97
N LEU A 4 31.30 -10.52 23.65
CA LEU A 4 30.62 -10.15 22.41
C LEU A 4 30.06 -8.72 22.43
N LEU A 5 29.80 -8.17 23.61
CA LEU A 5 29.29 -6.80 23.76
C LEU A 5 30.46 -5.83 24.01
N PRO A 6 30.41 -4.60 23.45
CA PRO A 6 29.36 -4.01 22.61
C PRO A 6 29.34 -4.54 21.15
N LEU A 7 28.18 -4.50 20.47
CA LEU A 7 28.09 -4.82 19.04
C LEU A 7 28.61 -3.67 18.19
N HIS A 8 29.37 -3.95 17.13
CA HIS A 8 29.68 -2.94 16.11
C HIS A 8 28.42 -2.53 15.35
N ARG A 9 28.36 -1.30 14.83
CA ARG A 9 27.22 -0.83 14.02
C ARG A 9 26.91 -1.72 12.81
N LEU A 10 27.95 -2.27 12.18
CA LEU A 10 27.85 -3.19 11.04
C LEU A 10 27.34 -4.59 11.44
N GLU A 11 27.52 -4.97 12.70
CA GLU A 11 27.03 -6.24 13.25
C GLU A 11 25.60 -6.09 13.78
N ALA A 12 25.27 -4.92 14.33
CA ALA A 12 23.96 -4.63 14.91
C ALA A 12 22.82 -4.75 13.90
N SER A 13 23.06 -4.44 12.62
CA SER A 13 22.07 -4.60 11.54
C SER A 13 21.82 -6.06 11.15
N ALA A 14 22.80 -6.94 11.40
CA ALA A 14 22.71 -8.37 11.09
C ALA A 14 22.13 -9.20 12.24
N VAL A 15 22.06 -8.64 13.46
CA VAL A 15 21.51 -9.35 14.63
C VAL A 15 20.02 -9.06 14.75
N ILE A 16 19.20 -10.12 14.72
CA ILE A 16 17.76 -10.05 14.94
C ILE A 16 17.50 -10.07 16.45
N PHE A 17 17.05 -8.93 16.98
CA PHE A 17 16.66 -8.82 18.39
C PHE A 17 15.18 -9.18 18.54
N PRO A 18 14.84 -10.29 19.22
CA PRO A 18 13.45 -10.75 19.31
C PRO A 18 12.52 -9.76 20.02
N CYS A 19 13.03 -8.95 20.95
CA CYS A 19 12.23 -8.01 21.75
C CYS A 19 12.24 -6.57 21.24
N ARG A 20 12.94 -6.25 20.14
CA ARG A 20 12.91 -4.89 19.56
C ARG A 20 11.79 -4.77 18.53
N LEU A 21 10.94 -3.77 18.68
CA LEU A 21 9.84 -3.49 17.74
C LEU A 21 10.29 -3.00 16.36
N ALA A 22 11.59 -2.71 16.18
CA ALA A 22 12.14 -2.29 14.89
C ALA A 22 11.99 -3.43 13.86
N MET A 23 11.28 -3.13 12.76
CA MET A 23 11.14 -4.04 11.62
C MET A 23 12.50 -4.16 10.92
N GLN A 24 12.97 -5.39 10.72
CA GLN A 24 14.23 -5.64 10.04
C GLN A 24 13.98 -5.79 8.53
N LEU A 25 14.92 -5.33 7.69
CA LEU A 25 14.82 -5.40 6.23
C LEU A 25 14.34 -6.76 5.64
N PRO A 26 14.81 -7.94 6.12
CA PRO A 26 14.31 -9.21 5.58
C PRO A 26 12.85 -9.49 5.95
N GLU A 27 12.38 -9.03 7.11
CA GLU A 27 10.97 -9.14 7.51
C GLU A 27 10.09 -8.22 6.66
N LEU A 28 10.59 -7.01 6.38
CA LEU A 28 9.91 -6.06 5.49
C LEU A 28 9.76 -6.63 4.07
N ARG A 29 10.78 -7.30 3.54
CA ARG A 29 10.72 -7.90 2.19
C ARG A 29 9.61 -8.95 2.10
N ASN A 30 9.50 -9.83 3.10
CA ASN A 30 8.41 -10.80 3.14
C ASN A 30 7.05 -10.11 3.28
N MET A 31 6.93 -9.10 4.16
CA MET A 31 5.70 -8.33 4.31
C MET A 31 5.26 -7.65 3.01
N VAL A 32 6.21 -7.10 2.23
CA VAL A 32 5.90 -6.47 0.93
C VAL A 32 5.41 -7.50 -0.08
N LEU A 33 5.98 -8.72 -0.10
CA LEU A 33 5.50 -9.78 -0.97
C LEU A 33 4.06 -10.19 -0.65
N GLU A 34 3.75 -10.42 0.64
CA GLU A 34 2.40 -10.76 1.09
C GLU A 34 1.39 -9.63 0.79
N LEU A 35 1.81 -8.37 0.96
CA LEU A 35 0.97 -7.22 0.64
C LEU A 35 0.74 -7.07 -0.87
N LEU A 36 1.73 -7.44 -1.69
CA LEU A 36 1.62 -7.44 -3.15
C LEU A 36 0.54 -8.43 -3.61
N GLU A 37 0.43 -9.58 -2.95
CA GLU A 37 -0.62 -10.58 -3.21
C GLU A 37 -2.02 -10.07 -2.84
N CYS A 38 -2.13 -9.07 -1.96
CA CYS A 38 -3.41 -8.42 -1.61
C CYS A 38 -3.87 -7.37 -2.64
N ILE A 39 -3.01 -6.97 -3.59
CA ILE A 39 -3.34 -5.92 -4.57
C ILE A 39 -4.41 -6.37 -5.58
N PRO A 40 -4.34 -7.56 -6.21
CA PRO A 40 -5.35 -8.01 -7.16
C PRO A 40 -6.79 -8.03 -6.60
N PRO A 41 -7.09 -8.60 -5.41
CA PRO A 41 -8.44 -8.57 -4.87
C PRO A 41 -8.90 -7.16 -4.49
N LEU A 42 -7.99 -6.29 -4.04
CA LEU A 42 -8.31 -4.88 -3.77
C LEU A 42 -8.70 -4.14 -5.06
N LEU A 43 -7.92 -4.32 -6.13
CA LEU A 43 -8.20 -3.72 -7.43
C LEU A 43 -9.53 -4.22 -7.99
N LEU A 44 -9.81 -5.53 -7.91
CA LEU A 44 -11.07 -6.11 -8.34
C LEU A 44 -12.26 -5.52 -7.57
N LEU A 45 -12.14 -5.36 -6.25
CA LEU A 45 -13.17 -4.75 -5.42
C LEU A 45 -13.42 -3.29 -5.85
N LEU A 46 -12.36 -2.51 -6.05
CA LEU A 46 -12.48 -1.12 -6.51
C LEU A 46 -13.15 -1.02 -7.89
N LEU A 47 -12.77 -1.89 -8.83
CA LEU A 47 -13.38 -1.96 -10.16
C LEU A 47 -14.87 -2.31 -10.09
N ALA A 48 -15.24 -3.32 -9.28
CA ALA A 48 -16.63 -3.71 -9.09
C ALA A 48 -17.46 -2.58 -8.47
N CYS A 49 -16.91 -1.90 -7.45
CA CYS A 49 -17.57 -0.76 -6.82
C CYS A 49 -17.75 0.42 -7.79
N GLY A 50 -16.74 0.70 -8.62
CA GLY A 50 -16.81 1.72 -9.66
C GLY A 50 -17.85 1.40 -10.73
N LEU A 51 -17.91 0.13 -11.17
CA LEU A 51 -18.90 -0.33 -12.14
C LEU A 51 -20.33 -0.19 -11.60
N ASP A 52 -20.57 -0.60 -10.35
CA ASP A 52 -21.89 -0.44 -9.70
C ASP A 52 -22.31 1.02 -9.66
N HIS A 53 -21.39 1.93 -9.31
CA HIS A 53 -21.65 3.36 -9.27
C HIS A 53 -21.98 3.94 -10.66
N ILE A 54 -21.25 3.52 -11.69
CA ILE A 54 -21.51 3.95 -13.08
C ILE A 54 -22.87 3.43 -13.53
N LEU A 55 -23.18 2.15 -13.30
CA LEU A 55 -24.45 1.54 -13.67
C LEU A 55 -25.63 2.24 -12.98
N PHE A 56 -25.53 2.48 -11.67
CA PHE A 56 -26.53 3.21 -10.91
C PHE A 56 -26.76 4.61 -11.48
N THR A 57 -25.67 5.33 -11.76
CA THR A 57 -25.74 6.69 -12.32
C THR A 57 -26.39 6.68 -13.70
N MET A 58 -25.97 5.79 -14.59
CA MET A 58 -26.55 5.67 -15.93
C MET A 58 -28.04 5.31 -15.89
N LEU A 59 -28.43 4.33 -15.08
CA LEU A 59 -29.84 3.94 -14.93
C LEU A 59 -30.69 5.06 -14.35
N SER A 60 -30.17 5.83 -13.38
CA SER A 60 -30.88 6.99 -12.82
C SER A 60 -31.03 8.15 -13.81
N ILE A 61 -30.02 8.41 -14.65
CA ILE A 61 -30.09 9.40 -15.73
C ILE A 61 -31.13 8.96 -16.76
N ILE A 62 -31.10 7.69 -17.17
CA ILE A 62 -32.09 7.11 -18.10
C ILE A 62 -33.50 7.30 -17.52
N GLN A 63 -33.72 6.89 -16.27
CA GLN A 63 -35.01 7.04 -15.60
C GLN A 63 -35.51 8.49 -15.59
N LYS A 64 -34.62 9.46 -15.36
CA LYS A 64 -34.98 10.89 -15.31
C LYS A 64 -35.33 11.46 -16.70
N HIS A 65 -34.65 11.02 -17.75
CA HIS A 65 -34.83 11.56 -19.10
C HIS A 65 -35.80 10.75 -19.98
N SER A 66 -36.12 9.50 -19.63
CA SER A 66 -37.06 8.65 -20.37
C SER A 66 -38.48 8.67 -19.81
N PHE A 67 -38.71 9.38 -18.70
CA PHE A 67 -40.05 9.58 -18.16
C PHE A 67 -40.88 10.44 -19.12
N VAL A 68 -41.83 9.82 -19.82
CA VAL A 68 -42.79 10.50 -20.68
C VAL A 68 -44.21 10.15 -20.24
N GLN A 69 -45.01 11.20 -20.02
CA GLN A 69 -46.43 11.11 -19.69
C GLN A 69 -47.21 11.70 -20.88
N TYR A 70 -47.96 10.85 -21.59
CA TYR A 70 -48.80 11.28 -22.71
C TYR A 70 -50.25 11.40 -22.23
N SER A 71 -50.77 12.63 -22.19
CA SER A 71 -52.20 12.89 -22.02
C SER A 71 -52.85 13.06 -23.40
N PHE A 72 -53.48 12.01 -23.90
CA PHE A 72 -54.28 12.10 -25.12
C PHE A 72 -55.68 12.63 -24.77
N HIS A 73 -55.95 13.89 -25.13
CA HIS A 73 -57.28 14.49 -25.13
C HIS A 73 -57.81 14.50 -26.56
N SER A 74 -58.79 13.64 -26.87
CA SER A 74 -59.52 13.68 -28.14
C SER A 74 -60.96 14.11 -27.89
N SER A 75 -61.33 15.30 -28.36
CA SER A 75 -62.70 15.83 -28.32
C SER A 75 -63.29 15.84 -29.74
N HIS A 76 -64.03 14.80 -30.11
CA HIS A 76 -64.78 14.76 -31.37
C HIS A 76 -66.20 15.31 -31.16
N HIS A 77 -66.47 16.50 -31.68
CA HIS A 77 -67.81 17.09 -31.71
C HIS A 77 -68.41 16.93 -33.12
N LEU A 78 -69.15 15.83 -33.34
CA LEU A 78 -69.89 15.59 -34.57
C LEU A 78 -71.36 15.96 -34.35
N ALA A 79 -71.75 17.16 -34.81
CA ALA A 79 -73.14 17.60 -34.85
C ALA A 79 -73.65 17.52 -36.29
N VAL A 80 -74.51 16.55 -36.58
CA VAL A 80 -75.07 16.33 -37.93
C VAL A 80 -76.50 16.84 -37.97
N HIS A 81 -76.73 17.94 -38.71
CA HIS A 81 -78.06 18.50 -38.95
C HIS A 81 -78.62 17.99 -40.28
N VAL A 82 -79.71 17.23 -40.23
CA VAL A 82 -80.47 16.79 -41.40
C VAL A 82 -81.60 17.79 -41.68
N THR A 83 -81.67 18.37 -42.89
CA THR A 83 -82.75 19.28 -43.34
C THR A 83 -83.70 18.58 -44.32
N GLY A 84 -85.01 18.88 -44.26
CA GLY A 84 -86.05 18.28 -45.13
C GLY A 84 -87.13 17.47 -44.39
N THR A 85 -88.35 17.44 -44.93
CA THR A 85 -89.55 16.81 -44.34
C THR A 85 -89.91 15.44 -44.95
N SER A 86 -89.05 14.87 -45.79
CA SER A 86 -89.29 13.57 -46.40
C SER A 86 -89.18 12.41 -45.39
N LEU A 87 -89.85 11.28 -45.68
CA LEU A 87 -89.78 10.07 -44.86
C LEU A 87 -88.35 9.57 -44.64
N MET A 88 -87.47 9.70 -45.65
CA MET A 88 -86.04 9.40 -45.54
C MET A 88 -85.30 10.33 -44.58
N ALA A 89 -85.64 11.63 -44.56
CA ALA A 89 -85.05 12.58 -43.62
C ALA A 89 -85.50 12.33 -42.16
N GLN A 90 -86.72 11.82 -41.95
CA GLN A 90 -87.17 11.39 -40.63
C GLN A 90 -86.43 10.13 -40.15
N LEU A 91 -86.25 9.12 -41.01
CA LEU A 91 -85.48 7.92 -40.69
C LEU A 91 -84.03 8.28 -40.35
N LEU A 92 -83.37 9.10 -41.17
CA LEU A 92 -82.00 9.55 -40.93
C LEU A 92 -81.85 10.36 -39.64
N ARG A 93 -82.81 11.22 -39.27
CA ARG A 93 -82.79 11.88 -37.95
C ARG A 93 -82.93 10.90 -36.80
N SER A 94 -83.80 9.89 -36.93
CA SER A 94 -84.00 8.90 -35.88
C SER A 94 -82.78 8.01 -35.67
N THR A 95 -82.04 7.67 -36.73
CA THR A 95 -80.85 6.83 -36.65
C THR A 95 -79.60 7.62 -36.27
N ILE A 96 -79.44 8.84 -36.75
CA ILE A 96 -78.26 9.69 -36.50
C ILE A 96 -78.37 10.43 -35.16
N GLY A 97 -79.58 10.67 -34.64
CA GLY A 97 -79.79 11.25 -33.31
C GLY A 97 -79.19 10.43 -32.17
N ALA A 98 -79.06 9.11 -32.35
CA ALA A 98 -78.40 8.21 -31.41
C ALA A 98 -76.85 8.32 -31.42
N PHE A 99 -76.27 8.93 -32.46
CA PHE A 99 -74.83 9.15 -32.61
C PHE A 99 -74.39 10.58 -32.26
N ASN A 100 -75.32 11.43 -31.80
CA ASN A 100 -75.01 12.76 -31.28
C ASN A 100 -74.43 12.65 -29.85
N THR A 101 -73.28 12.00 -29.75
CA THR A 101 -72.58 11.76 -28.48
C THR A 101 -71.24 12.46 -28.52
N SER A 102 -71.10 13.54 -27.76
CA SER A 102 -69.80 14.15 -27.47
C SER A 102 -69.01 13.20 -26.56
N SER A 103 -68.19 12.32 -27.13
CA SER A 103 -67.31 11.44 -26.36
C SER A 103 -66.03 12.21 -26.00
N ASN A 104 -65.89 12.61 -24.74
CA ASN A 104 -64.62 13.11 -24.20
C ASN A 104 -63.84 11.92 -23.64
N THR A 105 -62.92 11.36 -24.44
CA THR A 105 -62.05 10.27 -23.99
C THR A 105 -60.72 10.85 -23.53
N GLN A 106 -60.50 10.88 -22.21
CA GLN A 106 -59.22 11.21 -21.59
C GLN A 106 -58.47 9.89 -21.35
N MET A 107 -57.42 9.66 -22.15
CA MET A 107 -56.53 8.51 -22.00
C MET A 107 -55.19 9.02 -21.47
N GLU A 108 -54.92 8.77 -20.19
CA GLU A 108 -53.62 9.04 -19.58
C GLU A 108 -52.79 7.75 -19.61
N THR A 109 -51.75 7.73 -20.44
CA THR A 109 -50.80 6.61 -20.50
C THR A 109 -49.44 7.07 -19.99
N SER A 110 -48.88 6.33 -19.02
CA SER A 110 -47.56 6.60 -18.44
C SER A 110 -46.60 5.44 -18.70
N ASN A 111 -45.34 5.75 -18.99
CA ASN A 111 -44.31 4.73 -19.26
C ASN A 111 -43.69 4.15 -17.97
N LEU A 112 -44.19 4.52 -16.78
CA LEU A 112 -43.59 4.18 -15.48
C LEU A 112 -43.28 2.70 -15.28
N ALA A 113 -44.13 1.81 -15.78
CA ALA A 113 -43.95 0.36 -15.66
C ALA A 113 -42.75 -0.18 -16.47
N CYS A 114 -42.29 0.56 -17.48
CA CYS A 114 -41.19 0.17 -18.35
C CYS A 114 -39.86 0.86 -18.00
N LEU A 115 -39.84 1.77 -17.01
CA LEU A 115 -38.62 2.45 -16.59
C LEU A 115 -37.76 1.52 -15.71
N PRO A 116 -36.44 1.45 -15.95
CA PRO A 116 -35.56 0.69 -15.06
C PRO A 116 -35.53 1.31 -13.67
N GLN A 117 -35.67 0.48 -12.63
CA GLN A 117 -35.51 0.91 -11.25
C GLN A 117 -34.01 0.83 -10.87
N PRO A 118 -33.32 1.95 -10.63
CA PRO A 118 -31.92 1.92 -10.24
C PRO A 118 -31.79 1.38 -8.81
N GLN A 119 -31.37 0.13 -8.67
CA GLN A 119 -30.99 -0.47 -7.39
C GLN A 119 -29.47 -0.50 -7.29
N GLY A 120 -28.90 0.38 -6.44
CA GLY A 120 -27.48 0.34 -6.09
C GLY A 120 -27.25 -0.50 -4.83
N MET A 121 -26.01 -0.93 -4.59
CA MET A 121 -25.67 -1.58 -3.34
C MET A 121 -25.95 -0.68 -2.12
N THR A 122 -26.60 -1.26 -1.11
CA THR A 122 -26.83 -0.57 0.17
C THR A 122 -25.50 -0.33 0.89
N ARG A 123 -25.43 0.71 1.74
CA ARG A 123 -24.23 1.01 2.55
C ARG A 123 -23.75 -0.20 3.35
N GLN A 124 -24.68 -1.02 3.85
CA GLN A 124 -24.36 -2.22 4.62
C GLN A 124 -23.64 -3.28 3.76
N GLN A 125 -24.07 -3.45 2.50
CA GLN A 125 -23.43 -4.36 1.56
C GLN A 125 -22.02 -3.91 1.16
N TYR A 126 -21.80 -2.59 1.00
CA TYR A 126 -20.44 -2.06 0.81
C TYR A 126 -19.53 -2.34 2.01
N VAL A 127 -20.03 -2.07 3.23
CA VAL A 127 -19.26 -2.33 4.45
C VAL A 127 -18.94 -3.82 4.60
N SER A 128 -19.90 -4.71 4.34
CA SER A 128 -19.66 -6.16 4.42
C SER A 128 -18.62 -6.65 3.40
N SER A 129 -18.54 -6.04 2.22
CA SER A 129 -17.55 -6.40 1.21
C SER A 129 -16.15 -5.83 1.50
N CYS A 130 -16.07 -4.62 2.09
CA CYS A 130 -14.79 -4.00 2.45
C CYS A 130 -14.18 -4.55 3.73
N LEU A 131 -14.99 -4.99 4.70
CA LEU A 131 -14.55 -5.54 5.98
C LEU A 131 -13.54 -6.70 5.84
N PRO A 132 -13.79 -7.77 5.06
CA PRO A 132 -12.85 -8.88 4.94
C PRO A 132 -11.52 -8.45 4.32
N MET A 133 -11.52 -7.47 3.40
CA MET A 133 -10.29 -6.93 2.82
C MET A 133 -9.45 -6.17 3.85
N ALA A 134 -10.10 -5.36 4.70
CA ALA A 134 -9.42 -4.68 5.79
C ALA A 134 -8.85 -5.67 6.81
N ILE A 135 -9.60 -6.73 7.15
CA ILE A 135 -9.14 -7.81 8.02
C ILE A 135 -7.94 -8.53 7.41
N LEU A 136 -7.97 -8.84 6.11
CA LEU A 136 -6.86 -9.50 5.41
C LEU A 136 -5.57 -8.68 5.53
N VAL A 137 -5.63 -7.37 5.26
CA VAL A 137 -4.47 -6.48 5.39
C VAL A 137 -3.95 -6.44 6.83
N LEU A 138 -4.86 -6.36 7.82
CA LEU A 138 -4.48 -6.39 9.23
C LEU A 138 -3.80 -7.71 9.61
N LEU A 139 -4.29 -8.85 9.11
CA LEU A 139 -3.70 -10.16 9.32
C LEU A 139 -2.30 -10.25 8.69
N CYS A 140 -2.09 -9.73 7.48
CA CYS A 140 -0.76 -9.64 6.86
C CYS A 140 0.23 -8.85 7.73
N LEU A 141 -0.22 -7.76 8.37
CA LEU A 141 0.62 -7.02 9.33
C LEU A 141 0.88 -7.83 10.62
N ALA A 142 -0.15 -8.50 11.13
CA ALA A 142 -0.05 -9.34 12.33
C ALA A 142 0.88 -10.55 12.11
N GLN A 143 0.95 -11.10 10.89
CA GLN A 143 1.82 -12.24 10.56
C GLN A 143 3.27 -12.02 10.98
N VAL A 144 3.82 -10.81 10.77
CA VAL A 144 5.19 -10.47 11.19
C VAL A 144 5.40 -10.73 12.70
N TYR A 145 4.40 -10.37 13.51
CA TYR A 145 4.42 -10.60 14.95
C TYR A 145 4.21 -12.07 15.29
N THR A 146 3.37 -12.80 14.56
CA THR A 146 3.17 -14.24 14.77
C THR A 146 4.44 -15.06 14.51
N TYR A 147 5.25 -14.69 13.51
CA TYR A 147 6.53 -15.35 13.23
C TYR A 147 7.52 -15.16 14.40
N ARG A 148 7.53 -13.98 15.02
CA ARG A 148 8.33 -13.70 16.22
C ARG A 148 7.80 -14.46 17.44
N LEU A 149 6.48 -14.50 17.61
CA LEU A 149 5.81 -15.22 18.69
C LEU A 149 6.09 -16.73 18.61
N ARG A 150 6.06 -17.33 17.42
CA ARG A 150 6.40 -18.75 17.20
C ARG A 150 7.79 -19.08 17.74
N ARG A 151 8.77 -18.18 17.54
CA ARG A 151 10.11 -18.35 18.10
C ARG A 151 10.11 -18.25 19.62
N ALA A 152 9.38 -17.31 20.21
CA ALA A 152 9.26 -17.17 21.66
C ALA A 152 8.60 -18.40 22.30
N ILE A 153 7.50 -18.89 21.71
CA ILE A 153 6.82 -20.12 22.13
C ILE A 153 7.78 -21.31 22.03
N ALA A 154 8.48 -21.48 20.90
CA ALA A 154 9.44 -22.58 20.75
C ALA A 154 10.60 -22.51 21.76
N ALA A 155 11.05 -21.30 22.11
CA ALA A 155 12.07 -21.09 23.14
C ALA A 155 11.56 -21.49 24.53
N PHE A 156 10.28 -21.24 24.82
CA PHE A 156 9.64 -21.62 26.08
C PHE A 156 9.50 -23.15 26.21
N TYR A 157 9.01 -23.83 25.18
CA TYR A 157 8.80 -25.29 25.22
C TYR A 157 10.09 -26.12 25.07
N PHE A 158 11.10 -25.63 24.31
CA PHE A 158 12.34 -26.37 24.02
C PHE A 158 13.60 -25.60 24.41
N PRO A 159 13.82 -25.33 25.71
CA PRO A 159 14.93 -24.47 26.18
C PRO A 159 16.30 -25.06 25.85
N LYS A 160 16.45 -26.40 25.87
CA LYS A 160 17.72 -27.07 25.51
C LYS A 160 18.12 -26.79 24.05
N ARG A 161 17.16 -26.82 23.12
CA ARG A 161 17.40 -26.56 21.69
C ARG A 161 17.69 -25.08 21.44
N GLU A 162 16.97 -24.17 22.08
CA GLU A 162 17.23 -22.74 21.92
C GLU A 162 18.59 -22.34 22.51
N LYS A 163 19.00 -22.91 23.65
CA LYS A 163 20.35 -22.69 24.21
C LYS A 163 21.44 -23.10 23.22
N SER A 164 21.32 -24.25 22.57
CA SER A 164 22.27 -24.69 21.53
C SER A 164 22.30 -23.74 20.33
N ARG A 165 21.13 -23.24 19.88
CA ARG A 165 21.05 -22.25 18.79
C ARG A 165 21.72 -20.93 19.17
N VAL A 166 21.48 -20.44 20.40
CA VAL A 166 22.10 -19.21 20.93
C VAL A 166 23.61 -19.37 21.06
N LEU A 167 24.10 -20.50 21.58
CA LEU A 167 25.53 -20.79 21.67
C LEU A 167 26.19 -20.91 20.29
N TYR A 168 25.52 -21.55 19.33
CA TYR A 168 25.99 -21.60 17.94
C TYR A 168 26.07 -20.20 17.34
N PHE A 169 25.03 -19.38 17.53
CA PHE A 169 25.00 -17.99 17.05
C PHE A 169 26.10 -17.14 17.68
N TYR A 170 26.31 -17.27 19.00
CA TYR A 170 27.40 -16.64 19.75
C TYR A 170 28.76 -17.00 19.13
N ASN A 171 29.03 -18.29 18.95
CA ASN A 171 30.29 -18.78 18.38
C ASN A 171 30.47 -18.34 16.92
N LYS A 172 29.39 -18.31 16.13
CA LYS A 172 29.40 -17.82 14.75
C LYS A 172 29.79 -16.34 14.68
N LEU A 173 29.19 -15.49 15.50
CA LEU A 173 29.55 -14.07 15.60
C LEU A 173 31.01 -13.89 16.02
N LEU A 174 31.47 -14.67 16.99
CA LEU A 174 32.84 -14.61 17.49
C LEU A 174 33.85 -15.01 16.39
N ARG A 175 33.55 -16.03 15.59
CA ARG A 175 34.33 -16.41 14.40
C ARG A 175 34.31 -15.33 13.32
N GLN A 176 33.15 -14.71 13.06
CA GLN A 176 33.04 -13.60 12.10
C GLN A 176 33.93 -12.42 12.50
N ARG A 177 33.96 -12.04 13.79
CA ARG A 177 34.87 -11.02 14.31
C ARG A 177 36.35 -11.36 14.09
N GLN A 178 36.75 -12.59 14.41
CA GLN A 178 38.13 -13.02 14.19
C GLN A 178 38.51 -12.95 12.70
N ASN A 179 37.61 -13.38 11.82
CA ASN A 179 37.82 -13.30 10.38
C ASN A 179 37.88 -11.85 9.89
N PHE A 180 37.06 -10.95 10.44
CA PHE A 180 37.11 -9.52 10.15
C PHE A 180 38.46 -8.91 10.57
N VAL A 181 38.90 -9.13 11.81
CA VAL A 181 40.19 -8.64 12.31
C VAL A 181 41.34 -9.19 11.46
N ARG A 182 41.36 -10.49 11.16
CA ARG A 182 42.38 -11.10 10.29
C ARG A 182 42.38 -10.49 8.88
N ARG A 183 41.21 -10.25 8.30
CA ARG A 183 41.08 -9.58 6.99
C ARG A 183 41.60 -8.15 7.03
N GLN A 184 41.30 -7.40 8.10
CA GLN A 184 41.78 -6.03 8.25
C GLN A 184 43.28 -5.97 8.50
N GLN A 185 43.85 -6.85 9.33
CA GLN A 185 45.29 -6.97 9.51
C GLN A 185 46.00 -7.25 8.18
N LYS A 186 45.47 -8.18 7.36
CA LYS A 186 46.00 -8.44 6.02
C LYS A 186 45.90 -7.22 5.11
N ARG A 187 44.79 -6.45 5.15
CA ARG A 187 44.63 -5.21 4.36
C ARG A 187 45.62 -4.13 4.79
N LEU A 188 45.79 -3.92 6.10
CA LEU A 188 46.74 -2.96 6.66
C LEU A 188 48.19 -3.36 6.36
N ALA A 189 48.54 -4.63 6.50
CA ALA A 189 49.87 -5.13 6.13
C ALA A 189 50.15 -4.98 4.62
N ARG A 190 49.15 -5.23 3.76
CA ARG A 190 49.27 -4.96 2.32
C ARG A 190 49.46 -3.46 2.03
N ARG A 191 48.67 -2.58 2.66
CA ARG A 191 48.80 -1.12 2.54
C ARG A 191 50.12 -0.58 3.13
N ALA A 192 50.69 -1.24 4.14
CA ALA A 192 51.97 -0.87 4.71
C ALA A 192 53.17 -1.34 3.86
N ARG A 193 53.03 -2.49 3.18
CA ARG A 193 54.03 -2.99 2.21
C ARG A 193 53.98 -2.23 0.88
N GLN A 194 52.82 -1.69 0.53
CA GLN A 194 52.70 -0.72 -0.54
C GLN A 194 53.24 0.62 -0.01
N THR A 195 54.51 0.93 -0.31
CA THR A 195 55.10 2.27 -0.23
C THR A 195 54.10 3.29 -0.80
N PRO A 196 53.95 4.52 -0.26
CA PRO A 196 52.83 5.40 -0.57
C PRO A 196 52.66 5.52 -2.07
N ALA A 197 51.67 4.80 -2.62
CA ALA A 197 51.30 4.96 -4.00
C ALA A 197 50.82 6.42 -4.09
N LEU A 198 51.51 7.15 -4.95
CA LEU A 198 51.28 8.50 -5.41
C LEU A 198 49.81 8.71 -5.80
N GLY A 199 48.96 8.80 -4.80
CA GLY A 199 47.52 8.57 -4.91
C GLY A 199 46.79 8.99 -3.64
N THR A 200 47.35 9.96 -2.91
CA THR A 200 46.50 10.87 -2.14
C THR A 200 45.46 11.40 -3.10
N SER A 201 44.19 11.12 -2.82
CA SER A 201 43.10 11.79 -3.52
C SER A 201 43.39 13.30 -3.55
N PRO A 202 43.13 14.02 -4.65
CA PRO A 202 43.39 15.47 -4.72
C PRO A 202 42.72 16.22 -3.54
N LEU A 203 41.65 15.67 -2.99
CA LEU A 203 41.01 16.12 -1.75
C LEU A 203 41.92 16.04 -0.51
N GLU A 204 42.61 14.92 -0.29
CA GLU A 204 43.51 14.75 0.86
C GLU A 204 44.74 15.65 0.76
N TRP A 205 45.31 15.80 -0.45
CA TRP A 205 46.42 16.72 -0.70
C TRP A 205 45.99 18.18 -0.49
N CYS A 206 44.81 18.58 -1.01
CA CYS A 206 44.25 19.92 -0.83
C CYS A 206 43.94 20.23 0.65
N CYS A 207 43.46 19.24 1.41
CA CYS A 207 43.24 19.34 2.85
C CYS A 207 44.54 19.38 3.68
N GLN A 208 45.63 18.85 3.15
CA GLN A 208 46.97 18.97 3.75
C GLN A 208 47.54 20.38 3.55
N ARG A 209 47.22 21.02 2.41
CA ARG A 209 47.66 22.37 2.03
C ARG A 209 46.82 23.48 2.70
N TRP A 210 45.55 23.22 3.03
CA TRP A 210 44.62 24.20 3.61
C TRP A 210 43.98 23.72 4.94
N PRO A 211 44.46 24.20 6.10
CA PRO A 211 44.01 23.72 7.42
C PRO A 211 42.53 24.03 7.75
N ARG A 212 41.89 24.98 7.06
CA ARG A 212 40.45 25.28 7.24
C ARG A 212 39.52 24.26 6.56
N LEU A 213 39.96 23.64 5.45
CA LEU A 213 39.22 22.58 4.75
C LEU A 213 39.23 21.25 5.52
N ARG A 214 40.19 21.08 6.44
CA ARG A 214 40.28 19.93 7.36
C ARG A 214 39.03 19.76 8.24
N ARG A 215 38.26 20.82 8.50
CA ARG A 215 37.00 20.78 9.27
C ARG A 215 35.86 20.11 8.50
N TRP A 216 35.93 20.10 7.17
CA TRP A 216 34.91 19.58 6.27
C TRP A 216 35.15 18.10 5.91
N VAL A 217 36.40 17.64 6.02
CA VAL A 217 36.75 16.23 5.84
C VAL A 217 36.68 15.50 7.18
N ARG A 218 35.54 14.85 7.43
CA ARG A 218 35.38 13.98 8.60
C ARG A 218 36.42 12.87 8.58
N ARG A 219 37.19 12.75 9.67
CA ARG A 219 38.13 11.64 9.84
C ARG A 219 37.33 10.34 9.93
N ARG A 220 37.95 9.24 9.50
CA ARG A 220 37.35 7.92 9.55
C ARG A 220 38.27 6.98 10.29
N CYS A 221 37.69 5.99 10.97
CA CYS A 221 38.47 4.96 11.63
C CYS A 221 39.32 4.18 10.62
N ARG A 222 40.62 4.01 10.90
CA ARG A 222 41.56 3.33 10.00
C ARG A 222 41.26 1.83 9.78
N VAL A 223 40.42 1.23 10.65
CA VAL A 223 40.08 -0.20 10.65
C VAL A 223 38.69 -0.47 10.08
N CYS A 224 37.68 0.28 10.52
CA CYS A 224 36.28 0.05 10.13
C CYS A 224 35.68 1.14 9.22
N GLU A 225 36.46 2.18 8.91
CA GLU A 225 36.07 3.33 8.08
C GLU A 225 34.81 4.08 8.57
N ALA A 226 34.39 3.82 9.81
CA ALA A 226 33.29 4.54 10.45
C ALA A 226 33.65 6.02 10.60
N PRO A 227 32.66 6.93 10.46
CA PRO A 227 32.89 8.36 10.65
C PRO A 227 33.28 8.65 12.11
N GLU A 228 34.10 9.67 12.30
CA GLU A 228 34.59 10.13 13.60
C GLU A 228 33.45 10.31 14.61
N THR A 229 33.60 9.69 15.77
CA THR A 229 32.75 9.86 16.95
C THR A 229 33.56 10.44 18.11
N PRO A 230 32.94 11.19 19.04
CA PRO A 230 33.67 11.82 20.16
C PRO A 230 34.33 10.84 21.14
N ARG A 231 34.13 9.53 20.97
CA ARG A 231 34.74 8.47 21.80
C ARG A 231 35.91 7.77 21.11
N ASP A 232 36.38 8.30 19.98
CA ASP A 232 37.46 7.70 19.20
C ASP A 232 38.82 7.97 19.84
N ARG A 233 39.72 6.97 19.76
CA ARG A 233 41.07 7.02 20.35
C ARG A 233 42.09 7.24 19.24
N VAL A 234 43.03 8.14 19.49
CA VAL A 234 44.19 8.36 18.62
C VAL A 234 45.32 7.44 19.08
N CYS A 235 46.12 6.94 18.14
CA CYS A 235 47.30 6.15 18.48
C CYS A 235 48.21 6.91 19.46
N SER A 236 48.70 6.23 20.50
CA SER A 236 49.59 6.79 21.50
C SER A 236 51.01 7.07 20.96
N VAL A 237 51.34 6.51 19.80
CA VAL A 237 52.64 6.71 19.15
C VAL A 237 52.62 8.09 18.47
N PRO A 238 53.55 9.01 18.82
CA PRO A 238 53.51 10.40 18.33
C PRO A 238 53.67 10.54 16.81
N THR A 239 54.29 9.55 16.16
CA THR A 239 54.43 9.49 14.70
C THR A 239 53.19 8.94 13.98
N CYS A 240 52.26 8.31 14.70
CA CYS A 240 51.08 7.65 14.14
C CYS A 240 49.81 8.45 14.47
N GLN A 241 49.37 9.35 13.58
CA GLN A 241 48.10 10.07 13.75
C GLN A 241 46.86 9.24 13.38
N ALA A 242 46.91 7.92 13.56
CA ALA A 242 45.81 7.02 13.20
C ALA A 242 44.68 7.10 14.22
N LEU A 243 43.44 7.23 13.72
CA LEU A 243 42.22 7.29 14.52
C LEU A 243 41.52 5.93 14.53
N PHE A 244 41.15 5.47 15.72
CA PHE A 244 40.49 4.19 15.95
C PHE A 244 39.16 4.39 16.65
N CYS A 245 38.15 3.67 16.19
CA CYS A 245 36.87 3.59 16.86
C CYS A 245 37.05 2.88 18.21
N GLY A 246 36.28 3.23 19.25
CA GLY A 246 36.33 2.55 20.55
C GLY A 246 36.36 1.01 20.49
N PRO A 247 35.50 0.34 19.70
CA PRO A 247 35.54 -1.12 19.55
C PRO A 247 36.64 -1.64 18.60
N CYS A 248 37.37 -0.76 17.90
CA CYS A 248 38.49 -1.08 17.02
C CYS A 248 39.87 -0.91 17.69
N TRP A 249 39.93 -0.24 18.84
CA TRP A 249 41.14 0.02 19.64
C TRP A 249 41.47 -1.16 20.54
#